data_AF-A0A6P8J4V5-F1
#
_entry.id   AF-A0A6P8J4V5-F1
#
_cell.length_a   1.000
_cell.length_b   1.000
_cell.length_c   1.000
_cell.angle_alpha   90.00
_cell.angle_beta   90.00
_cell.angle_gamma   90.00
#
_symmetry.space_group_name_H-M   'P 1'
#
loop_
_entity.id
_entity.type
_entity.pdbx_description
1 polymer ?
#
loop_
_entity_poly.entity_id
_entity_poly.type
_entity_poly.pdbx_seq_one_letter_code
_entity_poly.pdbx_strand_id
1 'polypeptide(L)'
;MGNWLWNSPPQPQQPQQVLTDTPWRKTKEWSPEVKRELRDHISSLAPQTRGQLDVPFFNIALTGQIGGGKSSFFNSVNSIYHERIISGKSEVGITATSLTKDFRVYEINPHPDQPDSNPLPWRICDTPGLNYSLDTDCDVTNILKTVDGHVPDRFKFPSQEVLQDDLGLKKPELKDRAHCVAVVIDGSTFDQMEENMKRKLKNLRKGLITRNIPTYILITHIDEACVEVSKDVSKVYRSIAIRDLVHKIGRLLHGLPENQIFPIMNYKKQVDLEDDIDILLLYALRQMLYSAQGHLENKM
;
A
#
# COMPACT_ATOMS: atom_id res chain seq x y z
N MET A 1 -45.01 42.96 35.77
CA MET A 1 -45.06 42.34 34.43
C MET A 1 -43.73 41.67 34.17
N GLY A 2 -43.64 40.35 34.36
CA GLY A 2 -42.43 39.58 34.08
C GLY A 2 -42.60 38.87 32.73
N ASN A 3 -41.78 39.23 31.75
CA ASN A 3 -41.71 38.55 30.46
C ASN A 3 -40.98 37.21 30.62
N TRP A 4 -41.71 36.11 30.45
CA TRP A 4 -41.13 34.78 30.28
C TRP A 4 -40.84 34.55 28.79
N LEU A 5 -39.58 34.69 28.40
CA LEU A 5 -39.10 34.29 27.09
C LEU A 5 -38.99 32.76 27.05
N TRP A 6 -39.86 32.11 26.29
CA TRP A 6 -39.75 30.69 25.97
C TRP A 6 -38.57 30.47 25.01
N ASN A 7 -37.45 29.97 25.53
CA ASN A 7 -36.41 29.42 24.67
C ASN A 7 -36.91 28.09 24.11
N SER A 8 -37.04 28.01 22.79
CA SER A 8 -37.34 26.74 22.12
C SER A 8 -36.19 25.75 22.34
N PRO A 9 -36.48 24.46 22.63
CA PRO A 9 -35.43 23.47 22.77
C PRO A 9 -34.63 23.34 21.46
N PRO A 10 -33.31 23.07 21.55
CA PRO A 10 -32.49 22.86 20.36
C PRO A 10 -33.08 21.71 19.54
N GLN A 11 -33.29 21.94 18.25
CA GLN A 11 -33.75 20.89 17.34
C GLN A 11 -32.72 19.75 17.35
N PRO A 12 -33.17 18.48 17.40
CA PRO A 12 -32.25 17.35 17.28
C PRO A 12 -31.54 17.46 15.93
N GLN A 13 -30.20 17.55 15.98
CA GLN A 13 -29.37 17.49 14.79
C GLN A 13 -29.71 16.21 14.04
N GLN A 14 -30.10 16.32 12.76
CA GLN A 14 -30.27 15.15 11.91
C GLN A 14 -28.95 14.36 11.94
N PRO A 15 -28.98 13.03 12.12
CA PRO A 15 -27.77 12.23 12.13
C PRO A 15 -27.02 12.48 10.82
N GLN A 16 -25.78 12.99 10.92
CA GLN A 16 -24.92 13.19 9.75
C GLN A 16 -24.85 11.88 8.98
N GLN A 17 -25.20 11.91 7.69
CA GLN A 17 -25.15 10.74 6.85
C GLN A 17 -23.69 10.26 6.76
N VAL A 18 -23.42 9.05 7.27
CA VAL A 18 -22.06 8.49 7.33
C VAL A 18 -21.72 7.65 6.09
N LEU A 19 -22.75 7.08 5.46
CA LEU A 19 -22.67 6.24 4.27
C LEU A 19 -23.52 6.81 3.14
N THR A 20 -23.02 6.77 1.92
CA THR A 20 -23.75 7.15 0.71
C THR A 20 -24.65 6.01 0.20
N ASP A 21 -25.78 6.38 -0.42
CA ASP A 21 -26.73 5.43 -1.01
C ASP A 21 -26.14 4.67 -2.20
N THR A 22 -25.23 5.31 -2.93
CA THR A 22 -24.45 4.71 -4.03
C THR A 22 -22.97 4.76 -3.70
N PRO A 23 -22.20 3.71 -4.02
CA PRO A 23 -20.77 3.73 -3.79
C PRO A 23 -20.08 4.76 -4.69
N TRP A 24 -19.12 5.52 -4.14
CA TRP A 24 -18.34 6.52 -4.88
C TRP A 24 -17.27 5.87 -5.78
N ARG A 25 -16.95 4.59 -5.56
CA ARG A 25 -16.19 3.75 -6.48
C ARG A 25 -16.94 2.43 -6.70
N LYS A 26 -17.25 2.14 -7.96
CA LYS A 26 -17.89 0.88 -8.32
C LYS A 26 -16.89 -0.27 -8.24
N THR A 27 -17.28 -1.34 -7.57
CA THR A 27 -16.57 -2.63 -7.56
C THR A 27 -17.54 -3.73 -8.03
N LYS A 28 -16.99 -4.90 -8.34
CA LYS A 28 -17.82 -6.12 -8.36
C LYS A 28 -18.41 -6.37 -6.96
N GLU A 29 -19.32 -7.31 -6.88
CA GLU A 29 -19.90 -7.79 -5.63
C GLU A 29 -18.83 -8.30 -4.66
N TRP A 30 -19.14 -8.25 -3.37
CA TRP A 30 -18.29 -8.75 -2.30
C TRP A 30 -18.61 -10.22 -2.05
N SER A 31 -18.06 -11.11 -2.87
CA SER A 31 -18.39 -12.54 -2.83
C SER A 31 -17.15 -13.45 -2.92
N PRO A 32 -17.25 -14.70 -2.43
CA PRO A 32 -16.19 -15.70 -2.60
C PRO A 32 -15.79 -15.92 -4.06
N GLU A 33 -16.74 -15.83 -5.00
CA GLU A 33 -16.50 -15.97 -6.43
C GLU A 33 -15.60 -14.85 -6.95
N VAL A 34 -15.91 -13.59 -6.60
CA VAL A 34 -15.11 -12.44 -7.01
C VAL A 34 -13.71 -12.50 -6.41
N LYS A 35 -13.57 -12.91 -5.15
CA LYS A 35 -12.27 -13.17 -4.53
C LYS A 35 -11.46 -14.21 -5.31
N ARG A 36 -12.07 -15.34 -5.64
CA ARG A 36 -11.42 -16.44 -6.38
C ARG A 36 -10.97 -15.99 -7.77
N GLU A 37 -11.87 -15.33 -8.51
CA GLU A 37 -11.57 -14.75 -9.82
C GLU A 37 -10.39 -13.78 -9.77
N LEU A 38 -10.36 -12.89 -8.76
CA LEU A 38 -9.26 -11.95 -8.57
C LEU A 38 -7.95 -12.67 -8.27
N ARG A 39 -7.96 -13.64 -7.34
CA ARG A 39 -6.77 -14.40 -6.95
C ARG A 39 -6.20 -15.18 -8.13
N ASP A 40 -7.04 -15.90 -8.87
CA ASP A 40 -6.61 -16.72 -10.01
C ASP A 40 -6.07 -15.83 -11.15
N HIS A 41 -6.77 -14.73 -11.44
CA HIS A 41 -6.32 -13.76 -12.43
C HIS A 41 -4.96 -13.16 -12.06
N ILE A 42 -4.80 -12.67 -10.83
CA ILE A 42 -3.52 -12.10 -10.35
C ILE A 42 -2.39 -13.13 -10.38
N SER A 43 -2.68 -14.39 -10.08
CA SER A 43 -1.70 -15.49 -10.16
C SER A 43 -1.15 -15.68 -11.57
N SER A 44 -1.98 -15.44 -12.60
CA SER A 44 -1.62 -15.57 -14.01
C SER A 44 -0.85 -14.38 -14.59
N LEU A 45 -0.77 -13.24 -13.88
CA LEU A 45 -0.13 -12.03 -14.37
C LEU A 45 1.39 -12.14 -14.29
N ALA A 46 2.01 -12.56 -15.40
CA ALA A 46 3.46 -12.58 -15.59
C ALA A 46 3.96 -11.42 -16.47
N PRO A 47 5.20 -10.93 -16.26
CA PRO A 47 5.82 -9.96 -17.15
C PRO A 47 5.85 -10.45 -18.60
N GLN A 48 5.29 -9.66 -19.50
CA GLN A 48 5.33 -9.95 -20.93
C GLN A 48 6.47 -9.17 -21.55
N THR A 49 7.61 -9.86 -21.68
CA THR A 49 8.86 -9.49 -22.36
C THR A 49 8.75 -9.14 -23.86
N ARG A 50 9.51 -8.19 -24.45
CA ARG A 50 9.84 -8.25 -25.90
C ARG A 50 11.33 -8.02 -26.14
N GLY A 51 11.87 -8.64 -27.19
CA GLY A 51 13.27 -8.46 -27.60
C GLY A 51 14.27 -9.12 -26.65
N GLN A 52 15.32 -8.40 -26.27
CA GLN A 52 16.39 -8.88 -25.37
C GLN A 52 16.11 -8.56 -23.88
N LEU A 53 14.98 -7.93 -23.56
CA LEU A 53 14.59 -7.68 -22.17
C LEU A 53 14.12 -9.00 -21.56
N ASP A 54 14.83 -9.49 -20.56
CA ASP A 54 14.44 -10.67 -19.76
C ASP A 54 14.10 -10.20 -18.34
N VAL A 55 12.80 -10.07 -18.08
CA VAL A 55 12.26 -9.68 -16.77
C VAL A 55 11.42 -10.84 -16.22
N PRO A 56 11.96 -11.64 -15.29
CA PRO A 56 11.27 -12.84 -14.81
C PRO A 56 10.14 -12.55 -13.80
N PHE A 57 10.15 -11.38 -13.15
CA PHE A 57 9.17 -11.00 -12.12
C PHE A 57 8.74 -9.54 -12.23
N PHE A 58 7.49 -9.24 -11.89
CA PHE A 58 7.13 -7.87 -11.53
C PHE A 58 7.67 -7.53 -10.13
N ASN A 59 8.42 -6.44 -9.98
CA ASN A 59 8.85 -5.96 -8.65
C ASN A 59 7.92 -4.82 -8.19
N ILE A 60 7.10 -5.08 -7.18
CA ILE A 60 6.21 -4.08 -6.57
C ILE A 60 6.85 -3.60 -5.27
N ALA A 61 7.38 -2.37 -5.26
CA ALA A 61 8.04 -1.82 -4.07
C ALA A 61 7.04 -1.12 -3.15
N LEU A 62 7.05 -1.48 -1.86
CA LEU A 62 6.27 -0.84 -0.81
C LEU A 62 7.14 0.15 -0.05
N THR A 63 6.68 1.39 0.03
CA THR A 63 7.37 2.47 0.75
C THR A 63 6.38 3.35 1.50
N GLY A 64 6.83 4.34 2.26
CA GLY A 64 5.97 5.19 3.10
C GLY A 64 6.37 5.20 4.56
N GLN A 65 5.55 5.82 5.41
CA GLN A 65 5.89 6.11 6.80
C GLN A 65 6.21 4.84 7.62
N ILE A 66 7.07 5.02 8.62
CA ILE A 66 7.21 4.04 9.70
C ILE A 66 5.84 3.77 10.33
N GLY A 67 5.52 2.50 10.59
CA GLY A 67 4.22 2.11 11.13
C GLY A 67 3.06 2.16 10.14
N GLY A 68 3.27 2.61 8.90
CA GLY A 68 2.21 2.72 7.90
C GLY A 68 1.65 1.39 7.38
N GLY A 69 2.10 0.23 7.86
CA GLY A 69 1.52 -1.07 7.46
C GLY A 69 2.06 -1.68 6.16
N LYS A 70 3.28 -1.31 5.72
CA LYS A 70 3.95 -1.91 4.53
C LYS A 70 4.13 -3.42 4.66
N SER A 71 4.83 -3.87 5.70
CA SER A 71 5.06 -5.29 5.97
C SER A 71 3.76 -6.04 6.27
N SER A 72 2.79 -5.36 6.90
CA SER A 72 1.44 -5.90 7.14
C SER A 72 0.68 -6.15 5.83
N PHE A 73 0.83 -5.28 4.83
CA PHE A 73 0.26 -5.49 3.50
C PHE A 73 0.85 -6.73 2.84
N PHE A 74 2.18 -6.89 2.87
CA PHE A 74 2.82 -8.11 2.40
C PHE A 74 2.27 -9.36 3.10
N ASN A 75 2.25 -9.38 4.45
CA ASN A 75 1.75 -10.53 5.21
C ASN A 75 0.29 -10.83 4.90
N SER A 76 -0.53 -9.79 4.67
CA SER A 76 -1.94 -9.96 4.32
C SER A 76 -2.08 -10.61 2.95
N VAL A 77 -1.40 -10.11 1.93
CA VAL A 77 -1.38 -10.73 0.59
C VAL A 77 -0.84 -12.16 0.67
N ASN A 78 0.23 -12.38 1.41
CA ASN A 78 0.83 -13.71 1.58
C ASN A 78 -0.13 -14.69 2.28
N SER A 79 -0.95 -14.21 3.23
CA SER A 79 -2.00 -15.00 3.88
C SER A 79 -3.07 -15.48 2.89
N ILE A 80 -3.49 -14.62 1.95
CA ILE A 80 -4.46 -14.96 0.90
C ILE A 80 -3.97 -16.14 0.06
N TYR A 81 -2.69 -16.11 -0.33
CA TYR A 81 -2.12 -17.16 -1.18
C TYR A 81 -1.87 -18.48 -0.44
N HIS A 82 -1.66 -18.43 0.88
CA HIS A 82 -1.50 -19.63 1.72
C HIS A 82 -2.80 -20.12 2.35
N GLU A 83 -3.93 -19.46 2.07
CA GLU A 83 -5.26 -19.79 2.59
C GLU A 83 -5.33 -19.85 4.13
N ARG A 84 -4.46 -19.10 4.80
CA ARG A 84 -4.40 -18.99 6.28
C ARG A 84 -3.72 -17.69 6.71
N ILE A 85 -4.07 -17.19 7.89
CA ILE A 85 -3.39 -16.03 8.48
C ILE A 85 -1.92 -16.35 8.77
N ILE A 86 -1.03 -15.54 8.20
CA ILE A 86 0.41 -15.59 8.43
C ILE A 86 0.85 -14.34 9.19
N SER A 87 1.31 -14.57 10.41
CA SER A 87 1.95 -13.55 11.25
C SER A 87 3.43 -13.90 11.37
N GLY A 88 4.33 -13.18 10.68
CA GLY A 88 5.77 -13.27 10.96
C GLY A 88 6.72 -13.65 9.81
N LYS A 89 6.28 -13.74 8.54
CA LYS A 89 7.22 -13.88 7.40
C LYS A 89 8.00 -12.57 7.14
N SER A 90 7.41 -11.43 7.46
CA SER A 90 8.13 -10.21 7.85
C SER A 90 8.00 -10.05 9.37
N GLU A 91 9.05 -9.65 10.09
CA GLU A 91 9.03 -9.48 11.55
C GLU A 91 7.99 -8.42 11.99
N VAL A 92 6.73 -8.84 12.16
CA VAL A 92 5.67 -8.03 12.76
C VAL A 92 5.56 -8.45 14.21
N GLY A 93 6.48 -7.93 15.02
CA GLY A 93 6.43 -8.01 16.47
C GLY A 93 5.83 -6.73 17.03
N ILE A 94 4.78 -6.86 17.83
CA ILE A 94 4.19 -5.81 18.66
C ILE A 94 5.17 -5.50 19.80
N THR A 95 6.28 -4.89 19.44
CA THR A 95 7.21 -4.19 20.31
C THR A 95 7.54 -2.91 19.57
N ALA A 96 7.57 -1.78 20.27
CA ALA A 96 7.81 -0.44 19.73
C ALA A 96 9.18 -0.24 19.03
N THR A 97 9.82 -1.31 18.55
CA THR A 97 11.17 -1.38 17.98
C THR A 97 11.31 -2.32 16.77
N SER A 98 10.27 -3.04 16.32
CA SER A 98 10.32 -3.85 15.08
C SER A 98 10.14 -2.99 13.82
N LEU A 99 10.95 -1.94 13.71
CA LEU A 99 11.10 -1.14 12.51
C LEU A 99 11.75 -2.03 11.45
N THR A 100 11.14 -2.18 10.27
CA THR A 100 11.82 -2.75 9.11
C THR A 100 13.06 -1.91 8.83
N LYS A 101 14.23 -2.43 9.21
CA LYS A 101 15.55 -1.81 8.98
C LYS A 101 16.21 -2.31 7.71
N ASP A 102 15.65 -3.39 7.15
CA ASP A 102 16.22 -4.13 6.03
C ASP A 102 15.32 -3.93 4.81
N PHE A 103 15.90 -3.73 3.63
CA PHE A 103 15.17 -3.93 2.38
C PHE A 103 14.99 -5.42 2.14
N ARG A 104 13.76 -5.84 1.85
CA ARG A 104 13.40 -7.25 1.68
C ARG A 104 12.64 -7.45 0.38
N VAL A 105 13.05 -8.43 -0.41
CA VAL A 105 12.35 -8.88 -1.60
C VAL A 105 11.66 -10.20 -1.28
N TYR A 106 10.34 -10.22 -1.35
CA TYR A 106 9.53 -11.39 -1.04
C TYR A 106 8.92 -11.99 -2.30
N GLU A 107 9.20 -13.27 -2.50
CA GLU A 107 8.48 -14.14 -3.43
C GLU A 107 7.34 -14.83 -2.69
N ILE A 108 6.19 -14.97 -3.36
CA ILE A 108 5.04 -15.66 -2.81
C ILE A 108 4.90 -17.00 -3.53
N ASN A 109 4.97 -18.08 -2.75
CA ASN A 109 4.66 -19.41 -3.22
C ASN A 109 3.19 -19.74 -2.86
N PRO A 110 2.30 -19.94 -3.85
CA PRO A 110 0.89 -20.24 -3.60
C PRO A 110 0.65 -21.69 -3.16
N HIS A 111 1.66 -22.56 -3.26
CA HIS A 111 1.62 -23.96 -2.85
C HIS A 111 2.75 -24.25 -1.86
N PRO A 112 2.68 -23.72 -0.62
CA PRO A 112 3.74 -23.86 0.37
C PRO A 112 4.08 -25.31 0.73
N ASP A 113 3.13 -26.23 0.55
CA ASP A 113 3.31 -27.66 0.80
C ASP A 113 3.97 -28.41 -0.37
N GLN A 114 4.25 -27.71 -1.48
CA GLN A 114 4.93 -28.22 -2.66
C GLN A 114 6.24 -27.45 -2.86
N PRO A 115 7.38 -27.93 -2.32
CA PRO A 115 8.65 -27.20 -2.33
C PRO A 115 9.17 -26.86 -3.73
N ASP A 116 8.83 -27.68 -4.72
CA ASP A 116 9.25 -27.52 -6.12
C ASP A 116 8.32 -26.61 -6.94
N SER A 117 7.25 -26.09 -6.32
CA SER A 117 6.33 -25.18 -7.03
C SER A 117 6.98 -23.82 -7.25
N ASN A 118 6.84 -23.32 -8.47
CA ASN A 118 7.39 -22.02 -8.83
C ASN A 118 6.66 -20.90 -8.05
N PRO A 119 7.39 -19.86 -7.61
CA PRO A 119 6.77 -18.68 -7.04
C PRO A 119 5.90 -17.98 -8.09
N LEU A 120 4.98 -17.14 -7.61
CA LEU A 120 4.23 -16.24 -8.48
C LEU A 120 5.19 -15.33 -9.26
N PRO A 121 4.86 -14.95 -10.51
CA PRO A 121 5.72 -14.15 -11.39
C PRO A 121 5.77 -12.66 -10.98
N TRP A 122 5.63 -12.38 -9.70
CA TRP A 122 5.74 -11.07 -9.11
C TRP A 122 6.23 -11.16 -7.66
N ARG A 123 6.88 -10.09 -7.22
CA ARG A 123 7.54 -9.94 -5.93
C ARG A 123 7.08 -8.67 -5.26
N ILE A 124 7.01 -8.72 -3.93
CA ILE A 124 6.76 -7.55 -3.10
C ILE A 124 8.07 -7.16 -2.43
N CYS A 125 8.51 -5.92 -2.64
CA CYS A 125 9.76 -5.41 -2.11
C CYS A 125 9.45 -4.43 -0.96
N ASP A 126 9.67 -4.84 0.28
CA ASP A 126 9.40 -4.00 1.46
C ASP A 126 10.62 -3.14 1.80
N THR A 127 10.44 -1.81 1.84
CA THR A 127 11.50 -0.87 2.19
C THR A 127 11.41 -0.42 3.64
N PRO A 128 12.51 0.05 4.24
CA PRO A 128 12.45 0.82 5.47
C PRO A 128 11.49 2.00 5.37
N GLY A 129 10.91 2.39 6.50
CA GLY A 129 9.96 3.48 6.55
C GLY A 129 10.60 4.86 6.50
N LEU A 130 9.85 5.84 5.99
CA LEU A 130 10.19 7.26 6.10
C LEU A 130 10.19 7.67 7.57
N ASN A 131 11.27 8.30 8.02
CA ASN A 131 11.42 8.74 9.40
C ASN A 131 11.04 10.21 9.54
N TYR A 132 9.99 10.50 10.32
CA TYR A 132 9.50 11.86 10.53
C TYR A 132 10.43 12.70 11.42
N SER A 133 11.24 12.08 12.30
CA SER A 133 12.14 12.81 13.21
C SER A 133 13.43 13.28 12.54
N LEU A 134 13.63 12.93 11.27
CA LEU A 134 14.75 13.41 10.46
C LEU A 134 14.32 14.59 9.60
N ASP A 135 14.98 15.73 9.80
CA ASP A 135 14.79 16.91 8.95
C ASP A 135 15.44 16.76 7.56
N THR A 136 16.26 15.72 7.36
CA THR A 136 16.89 15.39 6.09
C THR A 136 16.02 14.47 5.22
N ASP A 137 16.21 14.53 3.91
CA ASP A 137 15.59 13.65 2.92
C ASP A 137 16.49 12.43 2.57
N CYS A 138 17.37 12.02 3.48
CA CYS A 138 18.27 10.87 3.28
C CYS A 138 17.48 9.58 3.04
N ASP A 139 16.40 9.37 3.80
CA ASP A 139 15.49 8.23 3.66
C ASP A 139 14.80 8.21 2.30
N VAL A 140 14.26 9.34 1.86
CA VAL A 140 13.66 9.49 0.52
C VAL A 140 14.69 9.14 -0.57
N THR A 141 15.92 9.65 -0.44
CA THR A 141 17.00 9.38 -1.40
C THR A 141 17.34 7.89 -1.45
N ASN A 142 17.45 7.24 -0.29
CA ASN A 142 17.79 5.82 -0.20
C ASN A 142 16.65 4.92 -0.73
N ILE A 143 15.40 5.28 -0.49
CA ILE A 143 14.23 4.61 -1.08
C ILE A 143 14.28 4.74 -2.60
N LEU A 144 14.57 5.92 -3.14
CA LEU A 144 14.67 6.11 -4.58
C LEU A 144 15.82 5.29 -5.21
N LYS A 145 16.97 5.18 -4.53
CA LYS A 145 18.05 4.27 -4.94
C LYS A 145 17.61 2.79 -4.94
N THR A 146 16.78 2.41 -3.97
CA THR A 146 16.20 1.06 -3.88
C THR A 146 15.24 0.79 -5.05
N VAL A 147 14.37 1.77 -5.35
CA VAL A 147 13.45 1.73 -6.50
C VAL A 147 14.21 1.62 -7.82
N ASP A 148 15.37 2.28 -7.92
CA ASP A 148 16.27 2.20 -9.07
C ASP A 148 17.07 0.87 -9.14
N GLY A 149 16.88 -0.05 -8.19
CA GLY A 149 17.50 -1.38 -8.19
C GLY A 149 18.94 -1.43 -7.66
N HIS A 150 19.43 -0.33 -7.07
CA HIS A 150 20.80 -0.28 -6.55
C HIS A 150 20.97 -1.08 -5.26
N VAL A 151 19.89 -1.36 -4.52
CA VAL A 151 19.96 -1.97 -3.18
C VAL A 151 19.58 -3.45 -3.26
N PRO A 152 20.48 -4.38 -2.84
CA PRO A 152 20.20 -5.82 -2.90
C PRO A 152 19.26 -6.29 -1.78
N ASP A 153 18.60 -7.44 -1.97
CA ASP A 153 17.79 -8.07 -0.91
C ASP A 153 18.61 -8.23 0.39
N ARG A 154 17.92 -8.06 1.53
CA ARG A 154 18.47 -8.12 2.90
C ARG A 154 19.48 -7.03 3.24
N PHE A 155 19.57 -5.97 2.44
CA PHE A 155 20.42 -4.84 2.74
C PHE A 155 19.91 -4.07 3.97
N LYS A 156 20.79 -3.82 4.93
CA LYS A 156 20.49 -3.07 6.16
C LYS A 156 20.81 -1.60 5.98
N PHE A 157 19.84 -0.72 6.20
CA PHE A 157 20.04 0.71 5.96
C PHE A 157 20.83 1.33 7.13
N PRO A 158 21.86 2.15 6.84
CA PRO A 158 22.53 2.91 7.87
C PRO A 158 21.56 3.94 8.45
N SER A 159 21.73 4.23 9.74
CA SER A 159 20.93 5.25 10.42
C SER A 159 21.28 6.63 9.86
N GLN A 160 20.28 7.33 9.30
CA GLN A 160 20.33 8.77 8.98
C GLN A 160 21.31 9.20 7.86
N GLU A 161 21.93 8.26 7.14
CA GLU A 161 22.91 8.55 6.09
C GLU A 161 22.39 8.17 4.70
N VAL A 162 22.86 8.89 3.67
CA VAL A 162 22.63 8.51 2.28
C VAL A 162 23.53 7.33 1.92
N LEU A 163 22.98 6.30 1.29
CA LEU A 163 23.76 5.17 0.80
C LEU A 163 24.83 5.63 -0.18
N GLN A 164 26.06 5.17 -0.01
CA GLN A 164 27.11 5.40 -1.00
C GLN A 164 26.85 4.56 -2.26
N ASP A 165 27.28 5.06 -3.42
CA ASP A 165 27.01 4.45 -4.73
C ASP A 165 27.74 3.11 -4.95
N ASP A 166 28.67 2.76 -4.07
CA ASP A 166 29.48 1.54 -4.12
C ASP A 166 28.92 0.38 -3.29
N LEU A 167 27.95 0.62 -2.42
CA LEU A 167 27.38 -0.38 -1.49
C LEU A 167 26.36 -1.34 -2.13
N GLY A 168 26.16 -1.25 -3.45
CA GLY A 168 25.10 -1.98 -4.14
C GLY A 168 25.37 -2.29 -5.62
N LEU A 169 24.31 -2.65 -6.36
CA LEU A 169 24.39 -2.90 -7.80
C LEU A 169 24.73 -1.61 -8.54
N LYS A 170 25.92 -1.52 -9.13
CA LYS A 170 26.39 -0.28 -9.81
C LYS A 170 25.59 0.07 -11.06
N LYS A 171 25.11 -0.94 -11.78
CA LYS A 171 24.37 -0.80 -13.05
C LYS A 171 23.16 -1.74 -13.05
N PRO A 172 22.10 -1.40 -12.31
CA PRO A 172 20.90 -2.23 -12.22
C PRO A 172 20.21 -2.31 -13.58
N GLU A 173 19.84 -3.52 -13.96
CA GLU A 173 19.03 -3.80 -15.15
C GLU A 173 17.54 -3.61 -14.84
N LEU A 174 16.68 -3.76 -15.84
CA LEU A 174 15.24 -3.59 -15.64
C LEU A 174 14.70 -4.57 -14.59
N LYS A 175 15.15 -5.83 -14.61
CA LYS A 175 14.77 -6.88 -13.66
C LYS A 175 15.13 -6.59 -12.19
N ASP A 176 16.06 -5.68 -11.95
CA ASP A 176 16.51 -5.29 -10.60
C ASP A 176 15.69 -4.12 -10.03
N ARG A 177 14.95 -3.41 -10.88
CA ARG A 177 14.22 -2.17 -10.55
C ARG A 177 12.81 -2.46 -10.08
N ALA A 178 12.21 -1.50 -9.38
CA ALA A 178 10.77 -1.54 -9.15
C ALA A 178 10.03 -1.21 -10.46
N HIS A 179 9.00 -2.00 -10.78
CA HIS A 179 8.13 -1.78 -11.94
C HIS A 179 6.87 -1.01 -11.57
N CYS A 180 6.50 -1.03 -10.28
CA CYS A 180 5.48 -0.18 -9.70
C CYS A 180 5.81 0.07 -8.22
N VAL A 181 5.41 1.24 -7.71
CA VAL A 181 5.62 1.62 -6.30
C VAL A 181 4.28 1.85 -5.62
N ALA A 182 4.09 1.26 -4.44
CA ALA A 182 2.99 1.53 -3.54
C ALA A 182 3.51 2.37 -2.37
N VAL A 183 3.00 3.60 -2.22
CA VAL A 183 3.25 4.42 -1.04
C VAL A 183 2.14 4.15 -0.03
N VAL A 184 2.51 3.60 1.12
CA VAL A 184 1.59 3.19 2.18
C VAL A 184 1.48 4.32 3.20
N ILE A 185 0.25 4.76 3.43
CA ILE A 185 -0.11 5.86 4.31
C ILE A 185 -1.10 5.34 5.34
N ASP A 186 -0.86 5.67 6.60
CA ASP A 186 -1.78 5.35 7.67
C ASP A 186 -2.99 6.29 7.64
N GLY A 187 -4.17 5.74 7.37
CA GLY A 187 -5.41 6.49 7.26
C GLY A 187 -5.95 6.99 8.59
N SER A 188 -5.65 6.31 9.71
CA SER A 188 -6.17 6.70 11.03
C SER A 188 -5.42 7.90 11.62
N THR A 189 -4.19 8.12 11.19
CA THR A 189 -3.31 9.20 11.67
C THR A 189 -3.07 10.31 10.64
N PHE A 190 -3.70 10.23 9.46
CA PHE A 190 -3.43 11.14 8.35
C PHE A 190 -3.70 12.61 8.67
N ASP A 191 -4.81 12.92 9.36
CA ASP A 191 -5.17 14.30 9.68
C ASP A 191 -4.21 14.92 10.73
N GLN A 192 -3.56 14.10 11.55
CA GLN A 192 -2.54 14.52 12.53
C GLN A 192 -1.11 14.45 11.96
N MET A 193 -0.95 14.10 10.68
CA MET A 193 0.37 13.96 10.07
C MET A 193 1.14 15.29 10.10
N GLU A 194 2.38 15.23 10.59
CA GLU A 194 3.28 16.37 10.65
C GLU A 194 3.68 16.89 9.26
N GLU A 195 3.94 18.18 9.15
CA GLU A 195 4.34 18.82 7.88
C GLU A 195 5.64 18.25 7.31
N ASN A 196 6.57 17.80 8.17
CA ASN A 196 7.80 17.17 7.71
C ASN A 196 7.51 15.86 6.95
N MET A 197 6.61 15.01 7.48
CA MET A 197 6.21 13.78 6.81
C MET A 197 5.48 14.07 5.49
N LYS A 198 4.57 15.06 5.48
CA LYS A 198 3.91 15.52 4.25
C LYS A 198 4.90 15.98 3.19
N ARG A 199 5.94 16.74 3.58
CA ARG A 199 7.04 17.16 2.69
C ARG A 199 7.77 15.96 2.12
N LYS A 200 8.14 14.97 2.95
CA LYS A 200 8.82 13.75 2.49
C LYS A 200 8.00 12.94 1.50
N LEU A 201 6.70 12.76 1.75
CA LEU A 201 5.80 12.06 0.82
C LEU A 201 5.70 12.80 -0.53
N LYS A 202 5.64 14.14 -0.53
CA LYS A 202 5.68 14.95 -1.75
C LYS A 202 7.00 14.81 -2.51
N ASN A 203 8.13 14.85 -1.81
CA ASN A 203 9.46 14.71 -2.41
C ASN A 203 9.68 13.31 -2.98
N LEU A 204 9.24 12.27 -2.27
CA LEU A 204 9.21 10.90 -2.77
C LEU A 204 8.37 10.79 -4.04
N ARG A 205 7.14 11.31 -4.02
CA ARG A 205 6.27 11.29 -5.21
C ARG A 205 6.91 12.01 -6.39
N LYS A 206 7.52 13.18 -6.17
CA LYS A 206 8.28 13.91 -7.20
C LYS A 206 9.41 13.04 -7.77
N GLY A 207 10.19 12.39 -6.91
CA GLY A 207 11.26 11.48 -7.32
C GLY A 207 10.78 10.29 -8.16
N LEU A 208 9.61 9.75 -7.86
CA LEU A 208 8.98 8.66 -8.63
C LEU A 208 8.45 9.14 -9.99
N ILE A 209 7.85 10.35 -10.04
CA ILE A 209 7.42 10.99 -11.29
C ILE A 209 8.62 11.20 -12.22
N THR A 210 9.74 11.73 -11.71
CA THR A 210 10.97 11.92 -12.50
C THR A 210 11.49 10.61 -13.09
N ARG A 211 11.28 9.48 -12.42
CA ARG A 211 11.67 8.14 -12.89
C ARG A 211 10.68 7.51 -13.87
N ASN A 212 9.53 8.15 -14.08
CA ASN A 212 8.40 7.61 -14.83
C ASN A 212 7.94 6.24 -14.31
N ILE A 213 7.92 6.08 -12.99
CA ILE A 213 7.48 4.84 -12.33
C ILE A 213 6.02 5.01 -11.89
N PRO A 214 5.12 4.08 -12.26
CA PRO A 214 3.74 4.15 -11.81
C PRO A 214 3.69 4.05 -10.29
N THR A 215 2.87 4.90 -9.69
CA THR A 215 2.76 5.01 -8.23
C THR A 215 1.31 4.89 -7.81
N TYR A 216 1.06 4.03 -6.84
CA TYR A 216 -0.23 3.86 -6.17
C TYR A 216 -0.09 4.24 -4.70
N ILE A 217 -1.20 4.63 -4.08
CA ILE A 217 -1.28 4.88 -2.65
C ILE A 217 -2.12 3.78 -2.02
N LEU A 218 -1.62 3.18 -0.96
CA LEU A 218 -2.37 2.27 -0.10
C LEU A 218 -2.69 3.01 1.19
N ILE A 219 -3.98 3.24 1.46
CA ILE A 219 -4.42 3.82 2.73
C ILE A 219 -4.77 2.67 3.65
N THR A 220 -3.98 2.45 4.70
CA THR A 220 -4.20 1.38 5.68
C THR A 220 -4.98 1.89 6.89
N HIS A 221 -5.34 0.98 7.80
CA HIS A 221 -6.04 1.28 9.06
C HIS A 221 -7.35 2.06 8.84
N ILE A 222 -8.03 1.81 7.73
CA ILE A 222 -9.32 2.43 7.40
C ILE A 222 -10.43 1.99 8.38
N ASP A 223 -10.26 0.85 9.02
CA ASP A 223 -11.10 0.32 10.08
C ASP A 223 -10.94 1.09 11.40
N GLU A 224 -9.78 1.71 11.61
CA GLU A 224 -9.54 2.63 12.74
C GLU A 224 -9.99 4.06 12.38
N ALA A 225 -9.90 4.44 11.11
CA ALA A 225 -10.34 5.75 10.62
C ALA A 225 -11.87 5.88 10.47
N CYS A 226 -12.60 4.77 10.32
CA CYS A 226 -14.04 4.78 10.11
C CYS A 226 -14.75 3.60 10.79
N VAL A 227 -15.58 3.92 11.79
CA VAL A 227 -16.36 2.93 12.56
C VAL A 227 -17.26 2.07 11.68
N GLU A 228 -17.87 2.62 10.64
CA GLU A 228 -18.73 1.85 9.74
C GLU A 228 -17.95 0.83 8.91
N VAL A 229 -16.72 1.15 8.53
CA VAL A 229 -15.80 0.21 7.84
C VAL A 229 -15.25 -0.81 8.83
N SER A 230 -15.01 -0.42 10.09
CA SER A 230 -14.61 -1.34 11.17
C SER A 230 -15.62 -2.46 11.41
N LYS A 231 -16.92 -2.16 11.24
CA LYS A 231 -18.01 -3.12 11.40
C LYS A 231 -18.22 -4.00 10.16
N ASP A 232 -17.94 -3.45 8.97
CA ASP A 232 -18.21 -4.08 7.69
C ASP A 232 -17.33 -3.43 6.61
N VAL A 233 -16.29 -4.14 6.18
CA VAL A 233 -15.27 -3.62 5.28
C VAL A 233 -15.85 -3.33 3.89
N SER A 234 -16.91 -4.02 3.50
CA SER A 234 -17.61 -3.82 2.22
C SER A 234 -18.18 -2.39 2.06
N LYS A 235 -18.36 -1.66 3.18
CA LYS A 235 -18.83 -0.26 3.19
C LYS A 235 -17.75 0.77 2.85
N VAL A 236 -16.50 0.37 2.65
CA VAL A 236 -15.37 1.26 2.33
C VAL A 236 -15.68 2.26 1.22
N TYR A 237 -16.32 1.82 0.13
CA TYR A 237 -16.68 2.68 -1.01
C TYR A 237 -18.02 3.39 -0.87
N ARG A 238 -18.68 3.28 0.29
CA ARG A 238 -19.87 4.06 0.68
C ARG A 238 -19.54 5.07 1.79
N SER A 239 -18.47 4.84 2.53
CA SER A 239 -18.03 5.72 3.62
C SER A 239 -17.62 7.09 3.09
N ILE A 240 -18.28 8.14 3.60
CA ILE A 240 -17.93 9.54 3.30
C ILE A 240 -16.56 9.87 3.88
N ALA A 241 -16.25 9.39 5.09
CA ALA A 241 -14.96 9.62 5.74
C ALA A 241 -13.79 9.07 4.91
N ILE A 242 -13.93 7.83 4.39
CA ILE A 242 -12.88 7.24 3.53
C ILE A 242 -12.77 7.96 2.19
N ARG A 243 -13.90 8.36 1.59
CA ARG A 243 -13.89 9.17 0.35
C ARG A 243 -13.13 10.47 0.55
N ASP A 244 -13.39 11.18 1.65
CA ASP A 244 -12.78 12.46 1.94
C ASP A 244 -11.28 12.30 2.24
N LEU A 245 -10.88 11.19 2.89
CA LEU A 245 -9.49 10.83 3.09
C LEU A 245 -8.77 10.60 1.75
N VAL A 246 -9.39 9.88 0.82
CA VAL A 246 -8.88 9.70 -0.56
C VAL A 246 -8.70 11.05 -1.26
N HIS A 247 -9.69 11.94 -1.20
CA HIS A 247 -9.59 13.28 -1.78
C HIS A 247 -8.46 14.11 -1.17
N LYS A 248 -8.32 14.11 0.18
CA LYS A 248 -7.28 14.86 0.87
C LYS A 248 -5.88 14.38 0.48
N ILE A 249 -5.68 13.06 0.41
CA ILE A 249 -4.40 12.45 0.00
C ILE A 249 -4.09 12.77 -1.47
N GLY A 250 -5.09 12.68 -2.36
CA GLY A 250 -4.93 13.06 -3.76
C GLY A 250 -4.47 14.51 -3.93
N ARG A 251 -5.09 15.45 -3.19
CA ARG A 251 -4.67 16.85 -3.16
C ARG A 251 -3.25 17.04 -2.60
N LEU A 252 -2.90 16.33 -1.52
CA LEU A 252 -1.59 16.41 -0.91
C LEU A 252 -0.47 15.99 -1.89
N LEU A 253 -0.70 14.94 -2.66
CA LEU A 253 0.28 14.30 -3.55
C LEU A 253 0.18 14.78 -5.01
N HIS A 254 0.06 16.09 -5.19
CA HIS A 254 0.07 16.79 -6.48
C HIS A 254 -1.09 16.41 -7.43
N GLY A 255 -2.30 16.23 -6.88
CA GLY A 255 -3.49 15.95 -7.69
C GLY A 255 -3.52 14.51 -8.21
N LEU A 256 -3.01 13.57 -7.41
CA LEU A 256 -3.01 12.15 -7.78
C LEU A 256 -4.46 11.67 -8.03
N PRO A 257 -4.73 11.05 -9.19
CA PRO A 257 -6.06 10.52 -9.51
C PRO A 257 -6.55 9.53 -8.45
N GLU A 258 -7.84 9.59 -8.11
CA GLU A 258 -8.44 8.74 -7.07
C GLU A 258 -8.38 7.25 -7.42
N ASN A 259 -8.39 6.89 -8.70
CA ASN A 259 -8.23 5.50 -9.14
C ASN A 259 -6.81 4.94 -8.93
N GLN A 260 -5.87 5.75 -8.43
CA GLN A 260 -4.54 5.33 -7.98
C GLN A 260 -4.43 5.29 -6.44
N ILE A 261 -5.52 5.55 -5.72
CA ILE A 261 -5.56 5.58 -4.25
C ILE A 261 -6.50 4.48 -3.75
N PHE A 262 -5.97 3.50 -3.04
CA PHE A 262 -6.70 2.32 -2.59
C PHE A 262 -6.80 2.31 -1.06
N PRO A 263 -8.00 2.55 -0.50
CA PRO A 263 -8.26 2.21 0.87
C PRO A 263 -8.25 0.68 1.02
N ILE A 264 -7.44 0.18 1.93
CA ILE A 264 -7.28 -1.24 2.22
C ILE A 264 -7.31 -1.49 3.73
N MET A 265 -7.69 -2.70 4.09
CA MET A 265 -7.52 -3.22 5.44
C MET A 265 -6.50 -4.36 5.39
N ASN A 266 -5.53 -4.33 6.30
CA ASN A 266 -4.58 -5.43 6.47
C ASN A 266 -5.10 -6.36 7.58
N TYR A 267 -4.78 -7.64 7.49
CA TYR A 267 -5.00 -8.57 8.59
C TYR A 267 -4.15 -8.19 9.80
N LYS A 268 -4.80 -8.09 10.97
CA LYS A 268 -4.16 -7.68 12.24
C LYS A 268 -4.68 -8.46 13.43
N LYS A 269 -6.01 -8.52 13.59
CA LYS A 269 -6.69 -9.19 14.71
C LYS A 269 -7.41 -10.48 14.30
N GLN A 270 -7.65 -10.64 13.01
CA GLN A 270 -8.34 -11.79 12.44
C GLN A 270 -7.50 -13.05 12.58
N VAL A 271 -8.17 -14.17 12.80
CA VAL A 271 -7.57 -15.51 12.84
C VAL A 271 -7.88 -16.32 11.58
N ASP A 272 -8.92 -15.90 10.84
CA ASP A 272 -9.35 -16.48 9.57
C ASP A 272 -9.37 -15.40 8.47
N LEU A 273 -9.34 -15.84 7.21
CA LEU A 273 -9.48 -14.94 6.07
C LEU A 273 -10.95 -14.49 5.91
N GLU A 274 -11.13 -13.21 5.57
CA GLU A 274 -12.41 -12.57 5.30
C GLU A 274 -12.42 -12.09 3.83
N ASP A 275 -13.50 -12.39 3.11
CA ASP A 275 -13.54 -12.17 1.66
C ASP A 275 -13.50 -10.69 1.26
N ASP A 276 -14.09 -9.81 2.07
CA ASP A 276 -14.10 -8.37 1.83
C ASP A 276 -12.71 -7.73 2.02
N ILE A 277 -11.96 -8.15 3.03
CA ILE A 277 -10.54 -7.79 3.22
C ILE A 277 -9.71 -8.27 2.02
N ASP A 278 -9.87 -9.54 1.64
CA ASP A 278 -9.13 -10.15 0.52
C ASP A 278 -9.40 -9.41 -0.79
N ILE A 279 -10.66 -9.12 -1.09
CA ILE A 279 -11.07 -8.41 -2.29
C ILE A 279 -10.40 -7.02 -2.35
N LEU A 280 -10.35 -6.27 -1.24
CA LEU A 280 -9.68 -4.97 -1.21
C LEU A 280 -8.19 -5.07 -1.54
N LEU A 281 -7.49 -6.00 -0.89
CA LEU A 281 -6.05 -6.23 -1.08
C LEU A 281 -5.75 -6.66 -2.51
N LEU A 282 -6.54 -7.59 -3.06
CA LEU A 282 -6.38 -8.11 -4.42
C LEU A 282 -6.69 -7.05 -5.48
N TYR A 283 -7.71 -6.20 -5.29
CA TYR A 283 -7.95 -5.09 -6.22
C TYR A 283 -6.77 -4.13 -6.30
N ALA A 284 -6.18 -3.76 -5.16
CA ALA A 284 -5.01 -2.89 -5.13
C ALA A 284 -3.82 -3.54 -5.84
N LEU A 285 -3.52 -4.80 -5.51
CA LEU A 285 -2.42 -5.55 -6.12
C LEU A 285 -2.57 -5.70 -7.64
N ARG A 286 -3.78 -6.04 -8.12
CA ARG A 286 -4.07 -6.17 -9.55
C ARG A 286 -3.76 -4.89 -10.32
N GLN A 287 -4.15 -3.73 -9.79
CA GLN A 287 -3.93 -2.45 -10.46
C GLN A 287 -2.44 -2.08 -10.49
N MET A 288 -1.71 -2.40 -9.42
CA MET A 288 -0.25 -2.25 -9.40
C MET A 288 0.44 -3.15 -10.44
N LEU A 289 0.00 -4.40 -10.59
CA LEU A 289 0.54 -5.33 -11.58
C LEU A 289 0.22 -4.92 -13.03
N TYR A 290 -0.99 -4.44 -13.30
CA TYR A 290 -1.32 -3.87 -14.62
C TYR A 290 -0.45 -2.68 -14.97
N SER A 291 -0.22 -1.78 -14.02
CA SER A 291 0.68 -0.65 -14.24
C SER A 291 2.14 -1.06 -14.36
N ALA A 292 2.57 -2.10 -13.64
CA ALA A 292 3.90 -2.67 -13.80
C ALA A 292 4.12 -3.20 -15.22
N GLN A 293 3.14 -3.91 -15.78
CA GLN A 293 3.18 -4.35 -17.19
C GLN A 293 3.26 -3.16 -18.15
N GLY A 294 2.39 -2.16 -17.99
CA GLY A 294 2.45 -0.93 -18.80
C GLY A 294 3.77 -0.17 -18.64
N HIS A 295 4.41 -0.22 -17.48
CA HIS A 295 5.74 0.37 -17.29
C HIS A 295 6.81 -0.39 -18.09
N LEU A 296 6.79 -1.73 -18.09
CA LEU A 296 7.71 -2.54 -18.89
C LEU A 296 7.52 -2.29 -20.39
N GLU A 297 6.28 -2.19 -20.87
CA GLU A 297 5.96 -1.93 -22.28
C GLU A 297 6.53 -0.59 -22.76
N ASN A 298 6.54 0.44 -21.92
CA ASN A 298 7.13 1.74 -22.24
C ASN A 298 8.67 1.73 -22.27
N LYS A 299 9.31 0.61 -21.89
CA LYS A 299 10.78 0.42 -21.89
C LYS A 299 11.24 -0.54 -23.00
N MET A 300 10.31 -1.18 -23.70
CA MET A 300 10.56 -1.99 -24.90
C MET A 300 10.73 -1.10 -26.13
#